data_AF-A0A090SYR3-F1
#
_entry.id   AF-A0A090SYR3-F1
#
_cell.length_a   1.000
_cell.length_b   1.000
_cell.length_c   1.000
_cell.angle_alpha   90.00
_cell.angle_beta   90.00
_cell.angle_gamma   90.00
#
_symmetry.space_group_name_H-M   'P 1'
#
loop_
_entity.id
_entity.type
_entity.pdbx_description
1 polymer ?
#
loop_
_entity_poly.entity_id
_entity_poly.type
_entity_poly.pdbx_seq_one_letter_code
_entity_poly.pdbx_strand_id
1 'polypeptide(L)'
;MKLKLRLQGQYMLVTFALAVVMTLTSAAVHLWLASNHSQRLLHELTVQNSKTFRTELSKRAEQMSSYLSESMFDPLYMYNLEEAGYLLEPLLQMDELESLVVFDRKGHVFHNGDHSLEMLGRDLPFPNDVSAVLNQGQRIHEFTDDRLVIIRPIQAADEIIGGIFIEFSLEKVDRDIATMTTLIESTNERSQKALYLGVLGAAVLLLSLSALMAAIISRHWSRPLVKLTEQAESIGRGDFKLAQAMSTVERQDEIGNLTLAVQSMASKLEQRTQKISHLAYHDALTDLPNRTRFIQHLQGTIKSYPATSFSVLFIDLDEFKVINDNYGHDSGDFLLMRLSEKLTTCAREITNDHPLTMISRIGGDEFLMLILI
;
A
#
# COMPACT_ATOMS: atom_id res chain seq x y z
N MET A 1 -9.93 -29.89 0.78
CA MET A 1 -9.20 -29.91 -0.50
C MET A 1 -8.10 -28.86 -0.43
N LYS A 2 -6.84 -29.24 -0.14
CA LYS A 2 -5.72 -28.28 -0.06
C LYS A 2 -5.30 -27.91 -1.48
N LEU A 3 -5.70 -26.72 -1.97
CA LEU A 3 -5.11 -26.16 -3.17
C LEU A 3 -3.60 -26.00 -2.90
N LYS A 4 -2.78 -26.92 -3.42
CA LYS A 4 -1.33 -26.70 -3.52
C LYS A 4 -1.10 -25.62 -4.57
N LEU A 5 -1.23 -24.35 -4.18
CA LEU A 5 -0.65 -23.27 -4.96
C LEU A 5 0.85 -23.57 -5.10
N ARG A 6 1.36 -23.57 -6.33
CA ARG A 6 2.82 -23.57 -6.61
C ARG A 6 3.46 -22.50 -5.71
N LEU A 7 4.67 -22.74 -5.18
CA LEU A 7 5.39 -21.89 -4.21
C LEU A 7 5.28 -20.38 -4.52
N GLN A 8 5.34 -20.06 -5.80
CA GLN A 8 5.20 -18.72 -6.37
C GLN A 8 3.84 -18.04 -6.13
N GLY A 9 2.73 -18.80 -6.22
CA GLY A 9 1.40 -18.31 -5.86
C GLY A 9 1.27 -18.04 -4.36
N GLN A 10 2.03 -18.77 -3.52
CA GLN A 10 2.07 -18.50 -2.08
C GLN A 10 2.81 -17.20 -1.79
N TYR A 11 3.98 -16.95 -2.38
CA TYR A 11 4.70 -15.68 -2.20
C TYR A 11 3.89 -14.47 -2.67
N MET A 12 3.23 -14.56 -3.83
CA MET A 12 2.39 -13.47 -4.35
C MET A 12 1.20 -13.16 -3.43
N LEU A 13 0.58 -14.21 -2.88
CA LEU A 13 -0.55 -14.07 -1.97
C LEU A 13 -0.10 -13.49 -0.63
N VAL A 14 1.08 -13.90 -0.14
CA VAL A 14 1.69 -13.35 1.09
C VAL A 14 2.08 -11.89 0.93
N THR A 15 2.74 -11.50 -0.17
CA THR A 15 3.13 -10.10 -0.39
C THR A 15 1.93 -9.19 -0.59
N PHE A 16 0.93 -9.65 -1.35
CA PHE A 16 -0.33 -8.92 -1.51
C PHE A 16 -1.09 -8.81 -0.18
N ALA A 17 -1.19 -9.90 0.59
CA ALA A 17 -1.81 -9.86 1.92
C ALA A 17 -1.08 -8.91 2.87
N LEU A 18 0.26 -8.88 2.85
CA LEU A 18 1.04 -7.95 3.65
C LEU A 18 0.76 -6.50 3.26
N ALA A 19 0.70 -6.20 1.95
CA ALA A 19 0.36 -4.87 1.45
C ALA A 19 -1.06 -4.45 1.86
N VAL A 20 -2.03 -5.37 1.81
CA VAL A 20 -3.40 -5.14 2.30
C VAL A 20 -3.40 -4.82 3.78
N VAL A 21 -2.73 -5.63 4.60
CA VAL A 21 -2.67 -5.40 6.05
C VAL A 21 -2.02 -4.04 6.35
N MET A 22 -0.86 -3.74 5.75
CA MET A 22 -0.17 -2.46 5.97
C MET A 22 -1.00 -1.24 5.57
N THR A 23 -1.68 -1.30 4.41
CA THR A 23 -2.53 -0.21 3.93
C THR A 23 -3.74 0.01 4.82
N LEU A 24 -4.42 -1.07 5.23
CA LEU A 24 -5.57 -0.99 6.14
C LEU A 24 -5.16 -0.50 7.53
N THR A 25 -4.04 -0.98 8.08
CA THR A 25 -3.54 -0.51 9.38
C THR A 25 -3.14 0.95 9.34
N SER A 26 -2.46 1.39 8.27
CA SER A 26 -2.06 2.79 8.09
C SER A 26 -3.27 3.70 7.98
N ALA A 27 -4.28 3.31 7.19
CA ALA A 27 -5.55 4.02 7.07
C ALA A 27 -6.26 4.12 8.43
N ALA A 28 -6.38 3.01 9.16
CA ALA A 28 -7.02 3.00 10.48
C ALA A 28 -6.31 3.91 11.49
N VAL A 29 -4.97 3.88 11.53
CA VAL A 29 -4.17 4.76 12.41
C VAL A 29 -4.37 6.22 12.05
N HIS A 30 -4.34 6.57 10.76
CA HIS A 30 -4.56 7.95 10.31
C HIS A 30 -5.96 8.46 10.68
N LEU A 31 -7.00 7.66 10.47
CA LEU A 31 -8.37 8.02 10.84
C LEU A 31 -8.53 8.20 12.35
N TRP A 32 -7.95 7.29 13.15
CA TRP A 32 -7.97 7.39 14.60
C TRP A 32 -7.26 8.64 15.12
N LEU A 33 -6.06 8.94 14.60
CA LEU A 33 -5.30 10.15 14.95
C LEU A 33 -6.07 11.42 14.57
N ALA A 34 -6.61 11.49 13.35
CA ALA A 34 -7.34 12.64 12.87
C ALA A 34 -8.63 12.88 13.68
N SER A 35 -9.38 11.81 13.98
CA SER A 35 -10.58 11.90 14.81
C SER A 35 -10.24 12.40 16.22
N ASN A 36 -9.22 11.82 16.86
CA ASN A 36 -8.80 12.23 18.21
C ASN A 36 -8.24 13.66 18.27
N HIS A 37 -7.59 14.13 17.20
CA HIS A 37 -7.11 15.51 17.12
C HIS A 37 -8.28 16.49 16.92
N SER A 38 -9.19 16.17 16.00
CA SER A 38 -10.41 16.94 15.72
C SER A 38 -11.28 17.11 16.97
N GLN A 39 -11.53 16.04 17.74
CA GLN A 39 -12.33 16.11 18.97
C GLN A 39 -11.68 16.99 20.06
N ARG A 40 -10.35 16.90 20.24
CA ARG A 40 -9.63 17.75 21.19
C ARG A 40 -9.69 19.22 20.79
N LEU A 41 -9.45 19.50 19.52
CA LEU A 41 -9.48 20.86 18.97
C LEU A 41 -10.87 21.49 19.09
N LEU A 42 -11.94 20.72 18.82
CA LEU A 42 -13.32 21.16 18.99
C LEU A 42 -13.61 21.60 20.43
N HIS A 43 -13.21 20.78 21.40
CA HIS A 43 -13.41 21.08 22.82
C HIS A 43 -12.62 22.32 23.24
N GLU A 44 -11.33 22.40 22.86
CA GLU A 44 -10.48 23.56 23.16
C GLU A 44 -11.03 24.85 22.56
N LEU A 45 -11.44 24.84 21.28
CA LEU A 45 -12.02 26.02 20.61
C LEU A 45 -13.32 26.47 21.28
N THR A 46 -14.18 25.53 21.67
CA THR A 46 -15.46 25.84 22.33
C THR A 46 -15.24 26.52 23.68
N VAL A 47 -14.36 25.94 24.51
CA VAL A 47 -14.02 26.50 25.83
C VAL A 47 -13.33 27.84 25.69
N GLN A 48 -12.38 27.97 24.76
CA GLN A 48 -11.64 29.21 24.54
C GLN A 48 -12.55 30.33 24.03
N ASN A 49 -13.42 30.05 23.05
CA ASN A 49 -14.36 31.04 22.52
C ASN A 49 -15.31 31.53 23.61
N SER A 50 -15.93 30.61 24.38
CA SER A 50 -16.82 30.99 25.48
C SER A 50 -16.12 31.92 26.48
N LYS A 51 -14.88 31.58 26.87
CA LYS A 51 -14.08 32.43 27.76
C LYS A 51 -13.77 33.80 27.15
N THR A 52 -13.41 33.85 25.86
CA THR A 52 -13.11 35.09 25.15
C THR A 52 -14.35 36.00 25.07
N PHE A 53 -15.51 35.45 24.69
CA PHE A 53 -16.77 36.22 24.62
C PHE A 53 -17.15 36.82 25.97
N ARG A 54 -17.12 36.02 27.04
CA ARG A 54 -17.42 36.49 28.41
C ARG A 54 -16.44 37.55 28.89
N THR A 55 -15.15 37.38 28.59
CA THR A 55 -14.11 38.36 28.96
C THR A 55 -14.28 39.68 28.20
N GLU A 56 -14.60 39.61 26.91
CA GLU A 56 -14.83 40.79 26.08
C GLU A 56 -16.08 41.56 26.53
N LEU A 57 -17.18 40.86 26.85
CA LEU A 57 -18.37 41.47 27.43
C LEU A 57 -18.04 42.18 28.75
N SER A 58 -17.40 41.50 29.69
CA SER A 58 -17.02 42.07 30.98
C SER A 58 -16.12 43.30 30.82
N LYS A 59 -15.15 43.26 29.89
CA LYS A 59 -14.27 44.40 29.62
C LYS A 59 -15.04 45.59 29.06
N ARG A 60 -15.95 45.38 28.10
CA ARG A 60 -16.80 46.45 27.53
C ARG A 60 -17.70 47.05 28.60
N ALA A 61 -18.38 46.19 29.37
CA ALA A 61 -19.24 46.58 30.47
C ALA A 61 -18.50 47.40 31.54
N GLU A 62 -17.26 47.03 31.86
CA GLU A 62 -16.39 47.76 32.78
C GLU A 62 -15.94 49.12 32.23
N GLN A 63 -15.59 49.21 30.95
CA GLN A 63 -15.21 50.50 30.33
C GLN A 63 -16.41 51.45 30.28
N MET A 64 -17.56 50.92 29.88
CA MET A 64 -18.81 51.64 29.70
C MET A 64 -19.35 52.18 31.03
N SER A 65 -19.42 51.33 32.06
CA SER A 65 -19.82 51.75 33.39
C SER A 65 -18.87 52.79 34.01
N SER A 66 -17.59 52.79 33.62
CA SER A 66 -16.60 53.76 34.11
C SER A 66 -16.90 55.13 33.53
N TYR A 67 -17.01 55.17 32.20
CA TYR A 67 -17.31 56.38 31.45
C TYR A 67 -18.64 57.00 31.91
N LEU A 68 -19.67 56.16 32.08
CA LEU A 68 -20.97 56.64 32.51
C LEU A 68 -20.93 57.15 33.96
N SER A 69 -20.22 56.45 34.85
CA SER A 69 -20.05 56.88 36.25
C SER A 69 -19.39 58.25 36.37
N GLU A 70 -18.40 58.53 35.52
CA GLU A 70 -17.72 59.83 35.48
C GLU A 70 -18.61 60.91 34.83
N SER A 71 -19.28 60.58 33.73
CA SER A 71 -20.08 61.54 32.96
C SER A 71 -21.44 61.86 33.60
N MET A 72 -21.96 60.97 34.46
CA MET A 72 -23.23 61.16 35.20
C MET A 72 -23.11 62.10 36.41
N PHE A 73 -21.91 62.49 36.81
CA PHE A 73 -21.74 63.35 37.99
C PHE A 73 -22.44 64.69 37.82
N ASP A 74 -22.16 65.42 36.75
CA ASP A 74 -22.74 66.76 36.53
C ASP A 74 -24.27 66.72 36.35
N PRO A 75 -24.85 65.81 35.53
CA PRO A 75 -26.30 65.68 35.40
C PRO A 75 -26.98 65.33 36.73
N LEU A 76 -26.40 64.43 37.52
CA LEU A 76 -26.97 64.01 38.81
C LEU A 76 -26.88 65.13 39.85
N TYR A 77 -25.75 65.85 39.91
CA TYR A 77 -25.55 66.94 40.86
C TYR A 77 -26.46 68.14 40.55
N MET A 78 -26.61 68.49 39.28
CA MET A 78 -27.44 69.62 38.83
C MET A 78 -28.92 69.26 38.61
N TYR A 79 -29.30 68.00 38.83
CA TYR A 79 -30.63 67.46 38.51
C TYR A 79 -31.05 67.70 37.03
N ASN A 80 -30.09 67.59 36.10
CA ASN A 80 -30.33 67.75 34.66
C ASN A 80 -30.76 66.42 34.03
N LEU A 81 -32.07 66.15 34.05
CA LEU A 81 -32.65 64.92 33.51
C LEU A 81 -32.46 64.77 31.99
N GLU A 82 -32.43 65.88 31.25
CA GLU A 82 -32.27 65.86 29.79
C GLU A 82 -30.86 65.41 29.39
N GLU A 83 -29.83 65.97 30.03
CA GLU A 83 -28.44 65.56 29.80
C GLU A 83 -28.17 64.12 30.28
N ALA A 84 -28.80 63.72 31.38
CA ALA A 84 -28.77 62.33 31.84
C ALA A 84 -29.35 61.37 30.80
N GLY A 85 -30.50 61.72 30.21
CA GLY A 85 -31.13 60.93 29.14
C GLY A 85 -30.22 60.75 27.92
N TYR A 86 -29.63 61.83 27.40
CA TYR A 86 -28.75 61.77 26.23
C TYR A 86 -27.50 60.89 26.43
N LEU A 87 -26.94 60.91 27.64
CA LEU A 87 -25.77 60.07 27.97
C LEU A 87 -26.14 58.58 28.12
N LEU A 88 -27.41 58.27 28.40
CA LEU A 88 -27.92 56.90 28.53
C LEU A 88 -28.42 56.31 27.22
N GLU A 89 -28.86 57.14 26.27
CA GLU A 89 -29.46 56.71 25.00
C GLU A 89 -28.62 55.68 24.21
N PRO A 90 -27.29 55.83 24.03
CA PRO A 90 -26.49 54.85 23.28
C PRO A 90 -26.46 53.47 23.93
N LEU A 91 -26.65 53.40 25.25
CA LEU A 91 -26.58 52.18 26.04
C LEU A 91 -27.86 51.37 25.92
N LEU A 92 -29.00 52.06 25.86
CA LEU A 92 -30.32 51.45 25.65
C LEU A 92 -30.46 50.77 24.28
N GLN A 93 -29.57 51.10 23.32
CA GLN A 93 -29.52 50.47 22.00
C GLN A 93 -28.67 49.21 21.97
N MET A 94 -27.96 48.87 23.06
CA MET A 94 -27.17 47.64 23.12
C MET A 94 -28.10 46.45 23.32
N ASP A 95 -27.98 45.46 22.44
CA ASP A 95 -28.86 44.30 22.45
C ASP A 95 -28.68 43.40 23.68
N GLU A 96 -27.54 43.50 24.36
CA GLU A 96 -27.22 42.74 25.57
C GLU A 96 -27.64 43.44 26.87
N LEU A 97 -28.09 44.71 26.81
CA LEU A 97 -28.51 45.45 28.00
C LEU A 97 -29.94 45.04 28.41
N GLU A 98 -30.08 44.48 29.60
CA GLU A 98 -31.37 44.10 30.18
C GLU A 98 -31.98 45.26 30.98
N SER A 99 -31.15 45.93 31.78
CA SER A 99 -31.59 47.04 32.63
C SER A 99 -30.46 48.04 32.89
N LEU A 100 -30.82 49.31 32.93
CA LEU A 100 -29.93 50.39 33.30
C LEU A 100 -30.68 51.39 34.18
N VAL A 101 -30.09 51.74 35.32
CA VAL A 101 -30.67 52.68 36.27
C VAL A 101 -29.57 53.53 36.92
N VAL A 102 -29.74 54.84 36.86
CA VAL A 102 -29.01 55.82 37.67
C VAL A 102 -29.86 56.10 38.91
N PHE A 103 -29.25 56.08 40.09
CA PHE A 103 -29.93 56.33 41.36
C PHE A 103 -29.21 57.36 42.21
N ASP A 104 -29.97 58.07 43.04
CA ASP A 104 -29.47 59.11 43.94
C ASP A 104 -28.83 58.52 45.21
N ARG A 105 -28.28 59.38 46.07
CA ARG A 105 -27.68 58.98 47.35
C ARG A 105 -28.65 58.28 48.32
N LYS A 106 -29.96 58.45 48.14
CA LYS A 106 -30.98 57.79 48.97
C LYS A 106 -31.40 56.44 48.40
N GLY A 107 -30.89 56.05 47.23
CA GLY A 107 -31.24 54.82 46.55
C GLY A 107 -32.53 54.91 45.72
N HIS A 108 -33.00 56.12 45.41
CA HIS A 108 -34.13 56.31 44.50
C HIS A 108 -33.66 56.46 43.07
N VAL A 109 -34.47 56.00 42.12
CA VAL A 109 -34.21 56.13 40.68
C VAL A 109 -34.15 57.61 40.31
N PHE A 110 -33.03 58.01 39.71
CA PHE A 110 -32.82 59.33 39.11
C PHE A 110 -33.13 59.32 37.60
N HIS A 111 -32.68 58.30 36.88
CA HIS A 111 -32.98 58.13 35.45
C HIS A 111 -32.76 56.67 35.04
N ASN A 112 -33.61 56.11 34.19
CA ASN A 112 -33.48 54.75 33.66
C ASN A 112 -33.35 54.71 32.13
N GLY A 113 -33.22 55.89 31.50
CA GLY A 113 -33.15 56.02 30.05
C GLY A 113 -34.51 56.19 29.38
N ASP A 114 -35.60 56.03 30.12
CA ASP A 114 -36.95 56.23 29.61
C ASP A 114 -37.35 57.71 29.68
N HIS A 115 -37.81 58.25 28.55
CA HIS A 115 -38.30 59.63 28.44
C HIS A 115 -39.63 59.85 29.18
N SER A 116 -40.36 58.79 29.56
CA SER A 116 -41.61 58.91 30.32
C SER A 116 -41.39 59.36 31.77
N LEU A 117 -40.18 59.14 32.32
CA LEU A 117 -39.81 59.40 33.71
C LEU A 117 -40.71 58.72 34.76
N GLU A 118 -41.47 57.68 34.40
CA GLU A 118 -42.44 57.04 35.32
C GLU A 118 -41.81 56.46 36.59
N MET A 119 -40.53 56.10 36.53
CA MET A 119 -39.77 55.50 37.63
C MET A 119 -39.04 56.53 38.49
N LEU A 120 -39.00 57.80 38.09
CA LEU A 120 -38.27 58.87 38.81
C LEU A 120 -38.71 58.96 40.28
N GLY A 121 -37.74 58.93 41.19
CA GLY A 121 -37.95 59.06 42.64
C GLY A 121 -38.53 57.82 43.32
N ARG A 122 -38.76 56.71 42.60
CA ARG A 122 -39.15 55.42 43.19
C ARG A 122 -37.94 54.68 43.74
N ASP A 123 -38.17 53.76 44.67
CA ASP A 123 -37.15 52.83 45.13
C ASP A 123 -36.62 51.98 43.96
N LEU A 124 -35.35 51.57 44.05
CA LEU A 124 -34.74 50.65 43.09
C LEU A 124 -35.60 49.37 42.96
N PRO A 125 -35.96 48.96 41.74
CA PRO A 125 -36.84 47.80 41.53
C PRO A 125 -36.14 46.45 41.74
N PHE A 126 -34.89 46.42 42.21
CA PHE A 126 -34.05 45.22 42.27
C PHE A 126 -33.51 44.95 43.69
N PRO A 127 -33.30 43.67 44.07
CA PRO A 127 -33.01 43.26 45.45
C PRO A 127 -31.56 43.49 45.92
N ASN A 128 -30.70 44.11 45.12
CA ASN A 128 -29.29 44.27 45.47
C ASN A 128 -29.10 45.38 46.50
N ASP A 129 -28.38 45.06 47.58
CA ASP A 129 -28.02 46.04 48.60
C ASP A 129 -27.00 47.04 48.06
N VAL A 130 -27.50 48.18 47.55
CA VAL A 130 -26.67 49.29 47.07
C VAL A 130 -25.99 50.06 48.20
N SER A 131 -26.27 49.73 49.47
CA SER A 131 -25.68 50.40 50.64
C SER A 131 -24.16 50.28 50.65
N ALA A 132 -23.60 49.17 50.17
CA ALA A 132 -22.15 49.01 50.06
C ALA A 132 -21.53 49.98 49.03
N VAL A 133 -22.24 50.23 47.93
CA VAL A 133 -21.83 51.18 46.88
C VAL A 133 -21.93 52.61 47.39
N LEU A 134 -23.06 52.96 48.00
CA LEU A 134 -23.35 54.33 48.45
C LEU A 134 -22.55 54.74 49.71
N ASN A 135 -22.29 53.81 50.63
CA ASN A 135 -21.61 54.13 51.89
C ASN A 135 -20.10 53.89 51.85
N GLN A 136 -19.62 52.93 51.06
CA GLN A 136 -18.21 52.52 51.04
C GLN A 136 -17.53 52.79 49.68
N GLY A 137 -18.26 53.30 48.68
CA GLY A 137 -17.73 53.50 47.33
C GLY A 137 -17.36 52.18 46.64
N GLN A 138 -17.89 51.06 47.12
CA GLN A 138 -17.56 49.74 46.59
C GLN A 138 -18.10 49.60 45.16
N ARG A 139 -17.28 49.04 44.28
CA ARG A 139 -17.72 48.64 42.93
C ARG A 139 -18.19 47.18 42.99
N ILE A 140 -19.37 46.91 42.47
CA ILE A 140 -19.92 45.55 42.40
C ILE A 140 -19.83 45.11 40.93
N HIS A 141 -19.23 43.94 40.73
CA HIS A 141 -19.15 43.28 39.42
C HIS A 141 -19.44 41.80 39.64
N GLU A 142 -20.70 41.42 39.46
CA GLU A 142 -21.21 40.08 39.76
C GLU A 142 -21.62 39.36 38.48
N PHE A 143 -21.06 38.17 38.28
CA PHE A 143 -21.37 37.31 37.15
C PHE A 143 -22.24 36.15 37.66
N THR A 144 -23.46 36.07 37.14
CA THR A 144 -24.40 34.96 37.40
C THR A 144 -24.45 34.06 36.15
N ASP A 145 -25.20 32.96 36.21
CA ASP A 145 -25.30 32.04 35.06
C ASP A 145 -25.98 32.69 33.83
N ASP A 146 -26.88 33.66 34.04
CA ASP A 146 -27.74 34.28 33.03
C ASP A 146 -27.54 35.80 32.86
N ARG A 147 -26.86 36.45 33.79
CA ARG A 147 -26.66 37.91 33.80
C ARG A 147 -25.31 38.36 34.34
N LEU A 148 -24.85 39.50 33.85
CA LEU A 148 -23.72 40.27 34.39
C LEU A 148 -24.26 41.57 34.99
N VAL A 149 -24.05 41.76 36.29
CA VAL A 149 -24.48 42.96 37.02
C VAL A 149 -23.26 43.81 37.38
N ILE A 150 -23.30 45.08 37.02
CA ILE A 150 -22.30 46.07 37.39
C ILE A 150 -22.98 47.20 38.16
N ILE A 151 -22.49 47.49 39.36
CA ILE A 151 -22.93 48.64 40.14
C ILE A 151 -21.72 49.52 40.46
N ARG A 152 -21.80 50.80 40.10
CA ARG A 152 -20.73 51.77 40.31
C ARG A 152 -21.20 53.04 40.99
N PRO A 153 -20.41 53.60 41.93
CA PRO A 153 -20.74 54.86 42.58
C PRO A 153 -20.44 56.05 41.66
N ILE A 154 -21.38 56.99 41.57
CA ILE A 154 -21.14 58.29 40.96
C ILE A 154 -20.55 59.20 42.04
N GLN A 155 -19.32 59.65 41.83
CA GLN A 155 -18.60 60.46 42.80
C GLN A 155 -17.69 61.48 42.12
N ALA A 156 -17.48 62.63 42.76
CA ALA A 156 -16.39 63.55 42.44
C ALA A 156 -15.57 63.81 43.70
N ALA A 157 -14.24 63.77 43.55
CA ALA A 157 -13.31 63.77 44.68
C ALA A 157 -13.68 62.67 45.71
N ASP A 158 -14.14 63.05 46.91
CA ASP A 158 -14.48 62.14 48.00
C ASP A 158 -15.99 62.04 48.29
N GLU A 159 -16.84 62.66 47.48
CA GLU A 159 -18.29 62.67 47.70
C GLU A 159 -19.04 61.76 46.71
N ILE A 160 -19.69 60.73 47.25
CA ILE A 160 -20.62 59.86 46.52
C ILE A 160 -22.00 60.52 46.52
N ILE A 161 -22.53 60.81 45.33
CA ILE A 161 -23.82 61.47 45.15
C ILE A 161 -24.90 60.53 44.62
N GLY A 162 -24.52 59.32 44.21
CA GLY A 162 -25.43 58.28 43.75
C GLY A 162 -24.68 57.09 43.15
N GLY A 163 -25.33 56.36 42.27
CA GLY A 163 -24.71 55.25 41.57
C GLY A 163 -25.43 54.88 40.28
N ILE A 164 -24.79 53.98 39.54
CA ILE A 164 -25.31 53.40 38.31
C ILE A 164 -25.37 51.90 38.50
N PHE A 165 -26.51 51.35 38.15
CA PHE A 165 -26.78 49.93 38.02
C PHE A 165 -26.91 49.60 36.53
N ILE A 166 -26.15 48.60 36.07
CA ILE A 166 -26.20 48.09 34.71
C ILE A 166 -26.29 46.57 34.78
N GLU A 167 -27.27 46.00 34.11
CA GLU A 167 -27.48 44.57 34.00
C GLU A 167 -27.43 44.16 32.53
N PHE A 168 -26.56 43.22 32.21
CA PHE A 168 -26.44 42.63 30.90
C PHE A 168 -26.99 41.21 30.90
N SER A 169 -27.80 40.87 29.90
CA SER A 169 -28.27 39.51 29.64
C SER A 169 -27.17 38.70 28.95
N LEU A 170 -26.84 37.54 29.51
CA LEU A 170 -25.93 36.57 28.89
C LEU A 170 -26.64 35.68 27.88
N GLU A 171 -27.98 35.68 27.82
CA GLU A 171 -28.75 34.83 26.92
C GLU A 171 -28.38 35.06 25.45
N LYS A 172 -28.11 36.32 25.07
CA LYS A 172 -27.66 36.63 23.71
C LYS A 172 -26.23 36.13 23.44
N VAL A 173 -25.33 36.30 24.40
CA VAL A 173 -23.95 35.78 24.31
C VAL A 173 -23.93 34.26 24.22
N ASP A 174 -24.78 33.59 24.99
CA ASP A 174 -24.91 32.13 24.97
C ASP A 174 -25.54 31.65 23.65
N ARG A 175 -26.48 32.40 23.06
CA ARG A 175 -26.99 32.14 21.70
C ARG A 175 -25.92 32.27 20.63
N ASP A 176 -25.06 33.28 20.72
CA ASP A 176 -23.94 33.46 19.79
C ASP A 176 -22.89 32.35 19.94
N ILE A 177 -22.57 31.96 21.18
CA ILE A 177 -21.73 30.80 21.48
C ILE A 177 -22.35 29.53 20.89
N ALA A 178 -23.65 29.29 21.11
CA ALA A 178 -24.34 28.12 20.58
C ALA A 178 -24.31 28.10 19.04
N THR A 179 -24.62 29.22 18.39
CA THR A 179 -24.55 29.35 16.94
C THR A 179 -23.14 29.05 16.43
N MET A 180 -22.12 29.62 17.07
CA MET A 180 -20.73 29.36 16.71
C MET A 180 -20.34 27.88 16.90
N THR A 181 -20.76 27.24 17.99
CA THR A 181 -20.49 25.80 18.22
C THR A 181 -21.09 24.93 17.12
N THR A 182 -22.35 25.17 16.73
CA THR A 182 -22.98 24.41 15.64
C THR A 182 -22.30 24.62 14.28
N LEU A 183 -21.80 25.83 14.00
CA LEU A 183 -21.02 26.11 12.79
C LEU A 183 -19.67 25.38 12.80
N ILE A 184 -18.98 25.38 13.94
CA ILE A 184 -17.72 24.66 14.11
C ILE A 184 -17.94 23.15 13.95
N GLU A 185 -18.96 22.59 14.61
CA GLU A 185 -19.31 21.16 14.53
C GLU A 185 -19.65 20.73 13.10
N SER A 186 -20.54 21.47 12.42
CA SER A 186 -20.92 21.15 11.04
C SER A 186 -19.76 21.29 10.05
N THR A 187 -18.87 22.27 10.24
CA THR A 187 -17.64 22.42 9.46
C THR A 187 -16.69 21.25 9.71
N ASN A 188 -16.54 20.85 10.97
CA ASN A 188 -15.72 19.72 11.36
C ASN A 188 -16.25 18.40 10.80
N GLU A 189 -17.56 18.16 10.83
CA GLU A 189 -18.17 16.98 10.20
C GLU A 189 -17.90 16.91 8.69
N ARG A 190 -18.05 18.05 7.98
CA ARG A 190 -17.75 18.12 6.54
C ARG A 190 -16.27 17.81 6.28
N SER A 191 -15.38 18.39 7.08
CA SER A 191 -13.94 18.13 6.99
C SER A 191 -13.60 16.65 7.25
N GLN A 192 -14.20 16.04 8.28
CA GLN A 192 -14.03 14.61 8.56
C GLN A 192 -14.53 13.73 7.41
N LYS A 193 -15.72 14.01 6.85
CA LYS A 193 -16.26 13.25 5.71
C LYS A 193 -15.32 13.32 4.50
N ALA A 194 -14.77 14.50 4.20
CA ALA A 194 -13.80 14.66 3.13
C ALA A 194 -12.50 13.86 3.39
N LEU A 195 -12.02 13.88 4.63
CA LEU A 195 -10.85 13.09 5.03
C LEU A 195 -11.10 11.57 4.89
N TYR A 196 -12.24 11.06 5.39
CA TYR A 196 -12.61 9.65 5.26
C TYR A 196 -12.67 9.21 3.80
N LEU A 197 -13.31 10.00 2.93
CA LEU A 197 -13.37 9.73 1.50
C LEU A 197 -11.99 9.75 0.85
N GLY A 198 -11.13 10.70 1.23
CA GLY A 198 -9.75 10.80 0.73
C GLY A 198 -8.90 9.58 1.13
N VAL A 199 -8.95 9.16 2.40
CA VAL A 199 -8.23 7.99 2.89
C VAL A 199 -8.74 6.70 2.24
N LEU A 200 -10.05 6.55 2.08
CA LEU A 200 -10.65 5.41 1.39
C LEU A 200 -10.20 5.35 -0.07
N GLY A 201 -10.25 6.49 -0.78
CA GLY A 201 -9.79 6.60 -2.17
C GLY A 201 -8.31 6.23 -2.33
N ALA A 202 -7.45 6.72 -1.42
CA ALA A 202 -6.03 6.39 -1.41
C ALA A 202 -5.79 4.88 -1.14
N ALA A 203 -6.53 4.28 -0.20
CA ALA A 203 -6.44 2.85 0.08
C ALA A 203 -6.83 2.00 -1.14
N VAL A 204 -7.94 2.33 -1.81
CA VAL A 204 -8.38 1.64 -3.03
C VAL A 204 -7.35 1.75 -4.14
N LEU A 205 -6.78 2.95 -4.35
CA LEU A 205 -5.73 3.17 -5.33
C LEU A 205 -4.49 2.32 -5.02
N LEU A 206 -4.00 2.31 -3.79
CA LEU A 206 -2.83 1.51 -3.38
C LEU A 206 -3.08 0.00 -3.54
N LEU A 207 -4.28 -0.48 -3.22
CA LEU A 207 -4.65 -1.89 -3.38
C LEU A 207 -4.74 -2.29 -4.86
N SER A 208 -5.36 -1.45 -5.70
CA SER A 208 -5.43 -1.69 -7.14
C SER A 208 -4.04 -1.71 -7.79
N LEU A 209 -3.16 -0.77 -7.41
CA LEU A 209 -1.78 -0.74 -7.89
C LEU A 209 -1.00 -1.98 -7.44
N SER A 210 -1.20 -2.42 -6.20
CA SER A 210 -0.58 -3.65 -5.67
C SER A 210 -1.05 -4.89 -6.44
N ALA A 211 -2.34 -4.99 -6.76
CA ALA A 211 -2.89 -6.08 -7.57
C ALA A 211 -2.35 -6.07 -9.01
N LEU A 212 -2.25 -4.88 -9.62
CA LEU A 212 -1.66 -4.71 -10.95
C LEU A 212 -0.19 -5.13 -10.97
N MET A 213 0.60 -4.67 -10.00
CA MET A 213 2.01 -5.03 -9.87
C MET A 213 2.19 -6.53 -9.68
N ALA A 214 1.37 -7.16 -8.84
CA ALA A 214 1.39 -8.60 -8.63
C ALA A 214 1.08 -9.37 -9.93
N ALA A 215 0.12 -8.90 -10.74
CA ALA A 215 -0.18 -9.48 -12.04
C ALA A 215 0.98 -9.35 -13.04
N ILE A 216 1.67 -8.20 -13.06
CA ILE A 216 2.85 -7.95 -13.90
C ILE A 216 3.97 -8.92 -13.54
N ILE A 217 4.33 -9.01 -12.25
CA ILE A 217 5.38 -9.93 -11.75
C ILE A 217 5.04 -11.38 -12.10
N SER A 218 3.78 -11.79 -11.88
CA SER A 218 3.30 -13.14 -12.21
C SER A 218 3.50 -13.49 -13.68
N ARG A 219 3.18 -12.56 -14.57
CA ARG A 219 3.24 -12.77 -16.02
C ARG A 219 4.67 -12.70 -16.58
N HIS A 220 5.46 -11.72 -16.15
CA HIS A 220 6.76 -11.45 -16.77
C HIS A 220 7.91 -12.23 -16.16
N TRP A 221 7.91 -12.51 -14.86
CA TRP A 221 9.08 -13.10 -14.19
C TRP A 221 8.84 -14.54 -13.83
N SER A 222 7.69 -14.75 -13.18
CA SER A 222 7.28 -15.98 -12.55
C SER A 222 6.97 -17.13 -13.54
N ARG A 223 6.07 -16.93 -14.49
CA ARG A 223 5.70 -17.97 -15.48
C ARG A 223 6.91 -18.47 -16.31
N PRO A 224 7.81 -17.60 -16.79
CA PRO A 224 9.01 -18.03 -17.52
C PRO A 224 9.95 -18.91 -16.69
N LEU A 225 10.17 -18.59 -15.40
CA LEU A 225 11.01 -19.40 -14.51
C LEU A 225 10.45 -20.81 -14.31
N VAL A 226 9.13 -20.95 -14.20
CA VAL A 226 8.49 -22.26 -14.09
C VAL A 226 8.70 -23.09 -15.37
N LYS A 227 8.54 -22.46 -16.54
CA LYS A 227 8.83 -23.14 -17.83
C LYS A 227 10.28 -23.58 -17.94
N LEU A 228 11.23 -22.75 -17.51
CA LEU A 228 12.66 -23.10 -17.49
C LEU A 228 12.95 -24.28 -16.56
N THR A 229 12.25 -24.34 -15.42
CA THR A 229 12.39 -25.46 -14.48
C THR A 229 11.89 -26.76 -15.12
N GLU A 230 10.72 -26.72 -15.79
CA GLU A 230 10.17 -27.86 -16.52
C GLU A 230 11.11 -28.32 -17.67
N GLN A 231 11.74 -27.38 -18.38
CA GLN A 231 12.77 -27.69 -19.40
C GLN A 231 14.03 -28.31 -18.80
N ALA A 232 14.53 -27.77 -17.68
CA ALA A 232 15.70 -28.35 -17.01
C ALA A 232 15.43 -29.78 -16.53
N GLU A 233 14.22 -30.06 -16.03
CA GLU A 233 13.81 -31.40 -15.63
C GLU A 233 13.66 -32.37 -16.81
N SER A 234 13.22 -31.91 -17.98
CA SER A 234 13.18 -32.76 -19.19
C SER A 234 14.59 -33.10 -19.68
N ILE A 235 15.51 -32.13 -19.66
CA ILE A 235 16.94 -32.34 -19.97
C ILE A 235 17.55 -33.36 -19.01
N GLY A 236 17.26 -33.25 -17.72
CA GLY A 236 17.73 -34.19 -16.69
C GLY A 236 17.23 -35.64 -16.92
N ARG A 237 16.09 -35.81 -17.60
CA ARG A 237 15.55 -37.12 -17.98
C ARG A 237 16.07 -37.63 -19.34
N GLY A 238 16.93 -36.87 -20.02
CA GLY A 238 17.48 -37.22 -21.33
C GLY A 238 16.58 -36.87 -22.52
N ASP A 239 15.48 -36.15 -22.29
CA ASP A 239 14.59 -35.68 -23.37
C ASP A 239 15.04 -34.31 -23.89
N PHE A 240 16.06 -34.33 -24.74
CA PHE A 240 16.67 -33.13 -25.33
C PHE A 240 15.80 -32.50 -26.43
N LYS A 241 14.95 -33.29 -27.10
CA LYS A 241 14.08 -32.81 -28.20
C LYS A 241 12.94 -31.95 -27.68
N LEU A 242 12.30 -32.38 -26.58
CA LEU A 242 11.23 -31.60 -25.93
C LEU A 242 11.76 -30.25 -25.42
N ALA A 243 12.99 -30.23 -24.91
CA ALA A 243 13.63 -29.01 -24.41
C ALA A 243 13.87 -27.97 -25.52
N GLN A 244 14.28 -28.40 -26.73
CA GLN A 244 14.51 -27.50 -27.87
C GLN A 244 13.21 -27.02 -28.54
N ALA A 245 12.16 -27.84 -28.59
CA ALA A 245 10.89 -27.49 -29.25
C ALA A 245 10.08 -26.42 -28.49
N MET A 246 10.32 -26.25 -27.19
CA MET A 246 9.52 -25.40 -26.32
C MET A 246 9.90 -23.90 -26.31
N SER A 247 10.88 -23.45 -27.11
CA SER A 247 11.42 -22.08 -26.98
C SER A 247 11.76 -21.39 -28.30
N THR A 248 10.92 -20.42 -28.68
CA THR A 248 11.33 -19.23 -29.45
C THR A 248 11.63 -18.11 -28.46
N VAL A 249 12.91 -17.79 -28.24
CA VAL A 249 13.32 -16.75 -27.30
C VAL A 249 13.46 -15.42 -28.04
N GLU A 250 12.44 -14.57 -27.96
CA GLU A 250 12.50 -13.17 -28.41
C GLU A 250 12.91 -12.20 -27.28
N ARG A 251 13.22 -12.72 -26.09
CA ARG A 251 13.42 -11.92 -24.86
C ARG A 251 14.89 -11.53 -24.67
N GLN A 252 15.15 -10.25 -24.39
CA GLN A 252 16.51 -9.66 -24.28
C GLN A 252 16.92 -9.24 -22.86
N ASP A 253 16.38 -9.88 -21.82
CA ASP A 253 16.74 -9.59 -20.42
C ASP A 253 17.46 -10.78 -19.76
N GLU A 254 17.68 -10.70 -18.43
CA GLU A 254 18.40 -11.73 -17.67
C GLU A 254 17.74 -13.11 -17.76
N ILE A 255 16.41 -13.17 -17.85
CA ILE A 255 15.68 -14.42 -18.03
C ILE A 255 15.88 -14.95 -19.46
N GLY A 256 15.92 -14.05 -20.46
CA GLY A 256 16.33 -14.41 -21.82
C GLY A 256 17.73 -15.03 -21.85
N ASN A 257 18.71 -14.37 -21.21
CA ASN A 257 20.08 -14.88 -21.12
C ASN A 257 20.17 -16.23 -20.41
N LEU A 258 19.44 -16.41 -19.31
CA LEU A 258 19.37 -17.70 -18.61
C LEU A 258 18.77 -18.79 -19.52
N THR A 259 17.74 -18.45 -20.29
CA THR A 259 17.12 -19.39 -21.24
C THR A 259 18.13 -19.83 -22.29
N LEU A 260 18.87 -18.89 -22.88
CA LEU A 260 19.95 -19.19 -23.84
C LEU A 260 21.06 -20.05 -23.23
N ALA A 261 21.43 -19.78 -21.98
CA ALA A 261 22.44 -20.57 -21.27
C ALA A 261 21.99 -22.02 -21.04
N VAL A 262 20.74 -22.23 -20.58
CA VAL A 262 20.16 -23.57 -20.40
C VAL A 262 20.08 -24.32 -21.73
N GLN A 263 19.68 -23.63 -22.81
CA GLN A 263 19.62 -24.23 -24.15
C GLN A 263 21.01 -24.65 -24.66
N SER A 264 22.01 -23.78 -24.49
CA SER A 264 23.40 -24.11 -24.86
C SER A 264 23.92 -25.32 -24.08
N MET A 265 23.59 -25.41 -22.78
CA MET A 265 23.93 -26.56 -21.95
C MET A 265 23.25 -27.84 -22.44
N ALA A 266 21.94 -27.78 -22.74
CA ALA A 266 21.17 -28.92 -23.25
C ALA A 266 21.77 -29.48 -24.54
N SER A 267 22.07 -28.62 -25.51
CA SER A 267 22.67 -29.01 -26.80
C SER A 267 24.04 -29.66 -26.62
N LYS A 268 24.90 -29.09 -25.77
CA LYS A 268 26.23 -29.67 -25.48
C LYS A 268 26.12 -31.03 -24.78
N LEU A 269 25.15 -31.21 -23.88
CA LEU A 269 24.90 -32.50 -23.23
C LEU A 269 24.39 -33.55 -24.22
N GLU A 270 23.48 -33.18 -25.11
CA GLU A 270 22.98 -34.08 -26.17
C GLU A 270 24.14 -34.56 -27.07
N GLN A 271 24.97 -33.64 -27.57
CA GLN A 271 26.12 -33.97 -28.42
C GLN A 271 27.13 -34.88 -27.70
N ARG A 272 27.42 -34.61 -26.42
CA ARG A 272 28.31 -35.46 -25.62
C ARG A 272 27.71 -36.85 -25.42
N THR A 273 26.41 -36.93 -25.14
CA THR A 273 25.71 -38.21 -24.94
C THR A 273 25.72 -39.05 -26.22
N GLN A 274 25.44 -38.43 -27.38
CA GLN A 274 25.54 -39.09 -28.68
C GLN A 274 26.97 -39.59 -28.96
N LYS A 275 27.98 -38.76 -28.70
CA LYS A 275 29.39 -39.14 -28.88
C LYS A 275 29.79 -40.31 -27.97
N ILE A 276 29.40 -40.29 -26.71
CA ILE A 276 29.65 -41.39 -25.77
C ILE A 276 28.96 -42.67 -26.24
N SER A 277 27.68 -42.57 -26.65
CA SER A 277 26.94 -43.71 -27.20
C SER A 277 27.63 -44.29 -28.44
N HIS A 278 28.11 -43.43 -29.34
CA HIS A 278 28.84 -43.86 -30.53
C HIS A 278 30.12 -44.63 -30.16
N LEU A 279 30.94 -44.07 -29.28
CA LEU A 279 32.17 -44.71 -28.79
C LEU A 279 31.92 -46.03 -28.05
N ALA A 280 30.78 -46.18 -27.37
CA ALA A 280 30.44 -47.41 -26.66
C ALA A 280 29.98 -48.54 -27.59
N TYR A 281 29.47 -48.21 -28.79
CA TYR A 281 28.77 -49.16 -29.65
C TYR A 281 29.32 -49.28 -31.08
N HIS A 282 30.35 -48.50 -31.44
CA HIS A 282 31.03 -48.57 -32.72
C HIS A 282 32.53 -48.83 -32.53
N ASP A 283 33.13 -49.46 -33.54
CA ASP A 283 34.57 -49.61 -33.69
C ASP A 283 35.19 -48.30 -34.19
N ALA A 284 36.29 -47.87 -33.57
CA ALA A 284 36.88 -46.57 -33.85
C ALA A 284 37.57 -46.46 -35.22
N LEU A 285 38.00 -47.58 -35.80
CA LEU A 285 38.69 -47.60 -37.10
C LEU A 285 37.70 -47.70 -38.26
N THR A 286 36.74 -48.63 -38.16
CA THR A 286 35.85 -48.99 -39.28
C THR A 286 34.49 -48.32 -39.20
N ASP A 287 34.16 -47.66 -38.08
CA ASP A 287 32.84 -47.11 -37.75
C ASP A 287 31.69 -48.12 -37.76
N LEU A 288 31.99 -49.41 -37.94
CA LEU A 288 31.01 -50.48 -37.82
C LEU A 288 30.56 -50.63 -36.37
N PRO A 289 29.34 -51.14 -36.13
CA PRO A 289 28.96 -51.66 -34.83
C PRO A 289 30.07 -52.54 -34.22
N ASN A 290 30.36 -52.34 -32.94
CA ASN A 290 31.34 -53.17 -32.24
C ASN A 290 30.69 -54.47 -31.72
N ARG A 291 31.50 -55.32 -31.10
CA ARG A 291 31.03 -56.55 -30.45
C ARG A 291 29.81 -56.34 -29.54
N THR A 292 29.82 -55.30 -28.71
CA THR A 292 28.73 -55.03 -27.76
C THR A 292 27.43 -54.75 -28.49
N ARG A 293 27.47 -53.91 -29.55
CA ARG A 293 26.28 -53.59 -30.35
C ARG A 293 25.77 -54.80 -31.11
N PHE A 294 26.66 -55.63 -31.66
CA PHE A 294 26.28 -56.88 -32.34
C PHE A 294 25.49 -57.80 -31.42
N ILE A 295 26.00 -58.06 -30.21
CA ILE A 295 25.37 -58.96 -29.25
C ILE A 295 23.99 -58.42 -28.82
N GLN A 296 23.88 -57.11 -28.58
CA GLN A 296 22.59 -56.49 -28.25
C GLN A 296 21.57 -56.66 -29.39
N HIS A 297 21.99 -56.42 -30.63
CA HIS A 297 21.12 -56.60 -31.81
C HIS A 297 20.71 -58.06 -32.02
N LEU A 298 21.64 -59.00 -31.88
CA LEU A 298 21.37 -60.43 -31.98
C LEU A 298 20.36 -60.89 -30.90
N GLN A 299 20.58 -60.51 -29.64
CA GLN A 299 19.67 -60.84 -28.55
C GLN A 299 18.27 -60.22 -28.75
N GLY A 300 18.21 -58.98 -29.23
CA GLY A 300 16.96 -58.30 -29.58
C GLY A 300 16.22 -59.01 -30.71
N THR A 301 16.95 -59.45 -31.73
CA THR A 301 16.39 -60.19 -32.88
C THR A 301 15.80 -61.53 -32.44
N ILE A 302 16.55 -62.33 -31.65
CA ILE A 302 16.07 -63.61 -31.10
C ILE A 302 14.77 -63.45 -30.32
N LYS A 303 14.68 -62.42 -29.47
CA LYS A 303 13.50 -62.17 -28.64
C LYS A 303 12.30 -61.69 -29.43
N SER A 304 12.53 -60.83 -30.43
CA SER A 304 11.44 -60.14 -31.15
C SER A 304 10.91 -60.96 -32.33
N TYR A 305 11.72 -61.89 -32.87
CA TYR A 305 11.41 -62.66 -34.06
C TYR A 305 11.68 -64.16 -33.85
N PRO A 306 10.97 -64.83 -32.93
CA PRO A 306 11.27 -66.21 -32.53
C PRO A 306 11.03 -67.25 -33.64
N ALA A 307 10.23 -66.91 -34.66
CA ALA A 307 9.92 -67.78 -35.78
C ALA A 307 10.75 -67.47 -37.04
N THR A 308 11.68 -66.51 -36.97
CA THR A 308 12.47 -66.06 -38.12
C THR A 308 13.85 -66.71 -38.09
N SER A 309 14.19 -67.41 -39.16
CA SER A 309 15.54 -67.97 -39.35
C SER A 309 16.50 -66.87 -39.78
N PHE A 310 17.66 -66.82 -39.13
CA PHE A 310 18.77 -65.94 -39.49
C PHE A 310 20.09 -66.71 -39.38
N SER A 311 21.10 -66.23 -40.08
CA SER A 311 22.47 -66.72 -40.03
C SER A 311 23.38 -65.70 -39.35
N VAL A 312 24.28 -66.20 -38.50
CA VAL A 312 25.42 -65.44 -37.99
C VAL A 312 26.67 -65.98 -38.66
N LEU A 313 27.36 -65.14 -39.42
CA LEU A 313 28.62 -65.45 -40.06
C LEU A 313 29.74 -64.84 -39.22
N PHE A 314 30.76 -65.64 -38.96
CA PHE A 314 32.03 -65.20 -38.40
C PHE A 314 33.06 -65.18 -39.54
N ILE A 315 33.75 -64.07 -39.70
CA ILE A 315 34.66 -63.79 -40.81
C ILE A 315 35.99 -63.36 -40.21
N ASP A 316 37.07 -64.04 -40.59
CA ASP A 316 38.45 -63.75 -40.21
C ASP A 316 39.29 -63.58 -41.48
N LEU A 317 40.34 -62.75 -41.44
CA LEU A 317 41.19 -62.52 -42.61
C LEU A 317 42.42 -63.42 -42.53
N ASP A 318 42.52 -64.34 -43.48
CA ASP A 318 43.71 -65.19 -43.60
C ASP A 318 44.98 -64.34 -43.77
N GLU A 319 46.01 -64.67 -42.98
CA GLU A 319 47.34 -64.06 -43.04
C GLU A 319 47.39 -62.52 -42.85
N PHE A 320 46.40 -61.90 -42.19
CA PHE A 320 46.40 -60.44 -41.96
C PHE A 320 47.67 -59.93 -41.26
N LYS A 321 48.24 -60.72 -40.34
CA LYS A 321 49.51 -60.40 -39.69
C LYS A 321 50.66 -60.21 -40.68
N VAL A 322 50.72 -61.01 -41.74
CA VAL A 322 51.75 -60.90 -42.80
C VAL A 322 51.64 -59.56 -43.52
N ILE A 323 50.43 -59.03 -43.68
CA ILE A 323 50.20 -57.71 -44.29
C ILE A 323 50.73 -56.61 -43.37
N ASN A 324 50.44 -56.69 -42.07
CA ASN A 324 50.98 -55.73 -41.09
C ASN A 324 52.51 -55.78 -41.02
N ASP A 325 53.09 -56.99 -41.02
CA ASP A 325 54.53 -57.18 -40.91
C ASP A 325 55.28 -56.68 -42.17
N ASN A 326 54.69 -56.80 -43.36
CA ASN A 326 55.32 -56.40 -44.63
C ASN A 326 55.03 -54.95 -45.06
N TYR A 327 53.86 -54.41 -44.73
CA TYR A 327 53.37 -53.11 -45.24
C TYR A 327 53.05 -52.09 -44.15
N GLY A 328 53.24 -52.46 -42.87
CA GLY A 328 52.97 -51.61 -41.72
C GLY A 328 51.49 -51.58 -41.31
N HIS A 329 51.25 -51.19 -40.06
CA HIS A 329 49.92 -51.16 -39.46
C HIS A 329 48.94 -50.21 -40.19
N ASP A 330 49.41 -49.06 -40.70
CA ASP A 330 48.57 -48.13 -41.45
C ASP A 330 47.97 -48.78 -42.71
N SER A 331 48.73 -49.66 -43.38
CA SER A 331 48.26 -50.42 -44.54
C SER A 331 47.25 -51.49 -44.15
N GLY A 332 47.46 -52.16 -43.01
CA GLY A 332 46.49 -53.09 -42.44
C GLY A 332 45.18 -52.40 -42.06
N ASP A 333 45.26 -51.25 -41.41
CA ASP A 333 44.11 -50.42 -41.04
C ASP A 333 43.32 -49.98 -42.28
N PHE A 334 44.01 -49.56 -43.35
CA PHE A 334 43.38 -49.25 -44.63
C PHE A 334 42.67 -50.45 -45.26
N LEU A 335 43.29 -51.63 -45.21
CA LEU A 335 42.67 -52.86 -45.69
C LEU A 335 41.38 -53.18 -44.91
N LEU A 336 41.41 -53.04 -43.58
CA LEU A 336 40.23 -53.28 -42.73
C LEU A 336 39.10 -52.30 -43.01
N MET A 337 39.41 -51.01 -43.24
CA MET A 337 38.41 -50.02 -43.67
C MET A 337 37.82 -50.34 -45.05
N ARG A 338 38.63 -50.77 -46.02
CA ARG A 338 38.11 -51.18 -47.34
C ARG A 338 37.28 -52.44 -47.28
N LEU A 339 37.67 -53.39 -46.44
CA LEU A 339 36.90 -54.60 -46.23
C LEU A 339 35.58 -54.30 -45.55
N SER A 340 35.54 -53.43 -44.53
CA SER A 340 34.30 -53.06 -43.84
C SER A 340 33.28 -52.43 -44.81
N GLU A 341 33.73 -51.53 -45.69
CA GLU A 341 32.92 -50.94 -46.76
C GLU A 341 32.37 -52.01 -47.72
N LYS A 342 33.24 -52.94 -48.15
CA LYS A 342 32.88 -53.99 -49.10
C LYS A 342 31.89 -54.99 -48.50
N LEU A 343 32.14 -55.46 -47.28
CA LEU A 343 31.22 -56.34 -46.54
C LEU A 343 29.85 -55.66 -46.35
N THR A 344 29.85 -54.37 -46.02
CA THR A 344 28.61 -53.57 -45.85
C THR A 344 27.81 -53.49 -47.13
N THR A 345 28.48 -53.22 -48.25
CA THR A 345 27.83 -53.14 -49.55
C THR A 345 27.24 -54.50 -49.97
N CYS A 346 28.04 -55.57 -49.89
CA CYS A 346 27.59 -56.91 -50.26
C CYS A 346 26.43 -57.40 -49.39
N ALA A 347 26.46 -57.17 -48.07
CA ALA A 347 25.37 -57.61 -47.20
C ALA A 347 24.07 -56.87 -47.48
N ARG A 348 24.14 -55.56 -47.76
CA ARG A 348 22.96 -54.78 -48.17
C ARG A 348 22.38 -55.28 -49.48
N GLU A 349 23.21 -55.57 -50.47
CA GLU A 349 22.77 -56.11 -51.77
C GLU A 349 22.11 -57.48 -51.62
N ILE A 350 22.74 -58.41 -50.89
CA ILE A 350 22.22 -59.77 -50.70
C ILE A 350 20.89 -59.76 -49.94
N THR A 351 20.75 -58.89 -48.95
CA THR A 351 19.57 -58.86 -48.07
C THR A 351 18.52 -57.83 -48.48
N ASN A 352 18.70 -57.13 -49.60
CA ASN A 352 17.87 -55.99 -50.01
C ASN A 352 17.70 -54.94 -48.88
N ASP A 353 18.82 -54.59 -48.23
CA ASP A 353 18.91 -53.63 -47.11
C ASP A 353 17.97 -53.97 -45.94
N HIS A 354 17.80 -55.26 -45.66
CA HIS A 354 16.89 -55.70 -44.60
C HIS A 354 17.27 -55.09 -43.24
N PRO A 355 16.33 -54.53 -42.46
CA PRO A 355 16.61 -53.82 -41.21
C PRO A 355 17.23 -54.68 -40.10
N LEU A 356 17.22 -56.01 -40.27
CA LEU A 356 17.88 -56.95 -39.35
C LEU A 356 19.33 -57.25 -39.73
N THR A 357 19.76 -56.91 -40.95
CA THR A 357 21.14 -57.12 -41.39
C THR A 357 22.09 -56.22 -40.60
N MET A 358 23.11 -56.79 -39.98
CA MET A 358 24.11 -56.04 -39.23
C MET A 358 25.49 -56.64 -39.43
N ILE A 359 26.46 -55.79 -39.73
CA ILE A 359 27.88 -56.16 -39.76
C ILE A 359 28.58 -55.47 -38.60
N SER A 360 29.54 -56.15 -38.01
CA SER A 360 30.26 -55.65 -36.85
C SER A 360 31.72 -56.08 -36.89
N ARG A 361 32.60 -55.24 -36.36
CA ARG A 361 33.99 -55.61 -36.10
C ARG A 361 34.12 -55.97 -34.62
N ILE A 362 34.63 -57.17 -34.32
CA ILE A 362 34.83 -57.59 -32.93
C ILE A 362 36.13 -57.00 -32.38
N GLY A 363 37.19 -57.04 -33.20
CA GLY A 363 38.52 -56.60 -32.86
C GLY A 363 39.54 -57.23 -33.82
N GLY A 364 40.72 -56.61 -33.97
CA GLY A 364 41.73 -57.09 -34.92
C GLY A 364 41.17 -57.17 -36.35
N ASP A 365 41.26 -58.34 -36.93
CA ASP A 365 40.77 -58.74 -38.25
C ASP A 365 39.42 -59.48 -38.23
N GLU A 366 38.78 -59.61 -37.07
CA GLU A 366 37.55 -60.39 -36.92
C GLU A 366 36.27 -59.56 -37.16
N PHE A 367 35.38 -60.08 -38.00
CA PHE A 367 34.06 -59.52 -38.30
C PHE A 367 32.93 -60.51 -38.00
N LEU A 368 31.77 -59.97 -37.62
CA LEU A 368 30.51 -60.68 -37.51
C LEU A 368 29.50 -60.10 -38.47
N MET A 369 28.66 -60.95 -39.03
CA MET A 369 27.55 -60.55 -39.88
C MET A 369 26.29 -61.32 -39.51
N LEU A 370 25.20 -60.61 -39.23
CA LEU A 370 23.86 -61.15 -39.09
C LEU A 370 23.11 -60.91 -40.40
N ILE A 371 22.57 -61.98 -41.01
CA ILE A 371 21.73 -61.91 -42.22
C ILE A 371 20.50 -62.79 -42.07
N LEU A 372 19.42 -62.45 -42.76
CA LEU A 372 18.27 -63.34 -42.92
C LEU A 372 18.49 -64.29 -44.10
N ILE A 373 17.91 -65.48 -43.99
CA ILE A 373 17.94 -66.52 -45.02
C ILE A 373 16.60 -66.53 -45.76
#